data_AF-A0A954TZA2-F1
#
_entry.id   AF-A0A954TZA2-F1
#
_cell.length_a   1.000
_cell.length_b   1.000
_cell.length_c   1.000
_cell.angle_alpha   90.00
_cell.angle_beta   90.00
_cell.angle_gamma   90.00
#
_symmetry.space_group_name_H-M   'P 1'
#
loop_
_entity.id
_entity.type
_entity.pdbx_description
1 polymer ?
#
loop_
_entity_poly.entity_id
_entity_poly.type
_entity_poly.pdbx_seq_one_letter_code
_entity_poly.pdbx_strand_id
1 'polypeptide(L)'
;WGIKRLLKQIVMSSVYRQSSRVEPQELKQDPTNTWLARYPAHRLSAEMLRDNALATSGLLVQKQGGPPVHPYELEDSFKPSKRSSGEGLYRRSLYTYWKRTSPAPAMTTFDAAKRDVCQVKREKTSSPLQAFVMLNGPQFVEASRQLAHRQLQQTPDKPEQAVLQMFRLLTSRSPSAQEQQILLKLYEANRDRFAAQPKAA
;
A
#
# COMPACT_ATOMS: atom_id res chain seq x y z
N TRP A 1 -2.53 -29.65 -19.79
CA TRP A 1 -3.31 -28.52 -19.25
C TRP A 1 -2.41 -27.29 -19.16
N GLY A 2 -2.84 -26.12 -19.66
CA GLY A 2 -2.00 -24.91 -19.68
C GLY A 2 -2.40 -23.92 -18.59
N ILE A 3 -1.58 -23.79 -17.53
CA ILE A 3 -1.83 -22.85 -16.41
C ILE A 3 -2.07 -21.43 -16.92
N LYS A 4 -1.26 -20.95 -17.88
CA LYS A 4 -1.42 -19.62 -18.49
C LYS A 4 -2.79 -19.44 -19.18
N ARG A 5 -3.30 -20.48 -19.84
CA ARG A 5 -4.61 -20.45 -20.49
C ARG A 5 -5.72 -20.35 -19.44
N LEU A 6 -5.65 -21.15 -18.39
CA LEU A 6 -6.61 -21.11 -17.28
C LEU A 6 -6.62 -19.73 -16.61
N LEU A 7 -5.45 -19.21 -16.25
CA LEU A 7 -5.31 -17.87 -15.67
C LEU A 7 -5.91 -16.81 -16.59
N LYS A 8 -5.62 -16.87 -17.90
CA LYS A 8 -6.21 -15.97 -18.89
C LYS A 8 -7.73 -16.06 -18.91
N GLN A 9 -8.32 -17.25 -18.89
CA GLN A 9 -9.77 -17.41 -18.87
C GLN A 9 -10.41 -16.81 -17.61
N ILE A 10 -9.79 -17.00 -16.45
CA ILE A 10 -10.26 -16.43 -15.18
C ILE A 10 -10.21 -14.90 -15.25
N VAL A 11 -9.05 -14.31 -15.55
CA VAL A 11 -8.88 -12.84 -15.53
C VAL A 11 -9.63 -12.13 -16.66
N MET A 12 -9.97 -12.84 -17.74
CA MET A 12 -10.76 -12.32 -18.86
C MET A 12 -12.26 -12.62 -18.74
N SER A 13 -12.70 -13.32 -17.69
CA SER A 13 -14.13 -13.54 -17.44
C SER A 13 -14.85 -12.20 -17.23
N SER A 14 -16.17 -12.17 -17.49
CA SER A 14 -17.00 -10.99 -17.23
C SER A 14 -17.00 -10.64 -15.75
N VAL A 15 -17.18 -11.66 -14.89
CA VAL A 15 -17.24 -11.52 -13.43
C VAL A 15 -15.93 -10.96 -12.85
N TYR A 16 -14.75 -11.46 -13.28
CA TYR A 16 -13.48 -10.93 -12.77
C TYR A 16 -13.24 -9.47 -13.16
N ARG A 17 -13.74 -9.05 -14.34
CA ARG A 17 -13.55 -7.70 -14.88
C ARG A 17 -14.63 -6.70 -14.45
N GLN A 18 -15.57 -7.11 -13.59
CA GLN A 18 -16.57 -6.18 -13.05
C GLN A 18 -15.91 -5.05 -12.25
N SER A 19 -16.58 -3.91 -12.23
CA SER A 19 -16.18 -2.80 -11.38
C SER A 19 -16.46 -3.10 -9.91
N SER A 20 -15.67 -2.53 -9.02
CA SER A 20 -15.97 -2.49 -7.58
C SER A 20 -16.86 -1.33 -7.16
N ARG A 21 -17.24 -0.46 -8.11
CA ARG A 21 -18.19 0.62 -7.85
C ARG A 21 -19.54 0.01 -7.48
N VAL A 22 -20.08 0.45 -6.34
CA VAL A 22 -21.35 -0.04 -5.81
C VAL A 22 -22.43 0.97 -6.18
N GLU A 23 -23.39 0.59 -7.03
CA GLU A 23 -24.56 1.43 -7.28
C GLU A 23 -25.61 1.23 -6.18
N PRO A 24 -26.33 2.29 -5.74
CA PRO A 24 -27.30 2.18 -4.64
C PRO A 24 -28.41 1.15 -4.89
N GLN A 25 -28.81 0.94 -6.15
CA GLN A 25 -29.81 -0.06 -6.51
C GLN A 25 -29.27 -1.48 -6.38
N GLU A 26 -28.04 -1.73 -6.85
CA GLU A 26 -27.36 -3.03 -6.72
C GLU A 26 -27.16 -3.41 -5.26
N LEU A 27 -26.79 -2.43 -4.41
CA LEU A 27 -26.62 -2.66 -2.97
C LEU A 27 -27.94 -3.03 -2.28
N LYS A 28 -29.06 -2.45 -2.71
CA LYS A 28 -30.40 -2.79 -2.18
C LYS A 28 -30.85 -4.19 -2.58
N GLN A 29 -30.54 -4.61 -3.80
CA GLN A 29 -30.95 -5.92 -4.33
C GLN A 29 -30.05 -7.06 -3.86
N ASP A 30 -28.73 -6.81 -3.81
CA ASP A 30 -27.72 -7.80 -3.40
C ASP A 30 -26.66 -7.16 -2.48
N PRO A 31 -27.01 -6.96 -1.19
CA PRO A 31 -26.09 -6.39 -0.20
C PRO A 31 -24.82 -7.22 -0.01
N THR A 32 -24.96 -8.56 -0.07
CA THR A 32 -23.87 -9.52 0.18
C THR A 32 -23.04 -9.86 -1.07
N ASN A 33 -23.43 -9.33 -2.24
CA ASN A 33 -22.80 -9.61 -3.53
C ASN A 33 -22.80 -11.11 -3.89
N THR A 34 -23.87 -11.82 -3.54
CA THR A 34 -24.03 -13.25 -3.81
C THR A 34 -24.21 -13.54 -5.30
N TRP A 35 -24.79 -12.62 -6.05
CA TRP A 35 -24.99 -12.74 -7.50
C TRP A 35 -23.76 -12.34 -8.30
N LEU A 36 -22.69 -11.89 -7.62
CA LEU A 36 -21.48 -11.39 -8.26
C LEU A 36 -21.83 -10.28 -9.27
N ALA A 37 -22.60 -9.29 -8.82
CA ALA A 37 -22.96 -8.13 -9.61
C ALA A 37 -21.81 -7.11 -9.71
N ARG A 38 -20.90 -7.16 -8.74
CA ARG A 38 -19.73 -6.27 -8.63
C ARG A 38 -18.48 -7.02 -8.16
N TYR A 39 -17.30 -6.49 -8.46
CA TYR A 39 -16.07 -7.04 -7.89
C TYR A 39 -15.93 -6.60 -6.42
N PRO A 40 -15.62 -7.51 -5.48
CA PRO A 40 -15.52 -7.14 -4.07
C PRO A 40 -14.31 -6.23 -3.82
N ALA A 41 -14.57 -5.03 -3.30
CA ALA A 41 -13.50 -4.13 -2.87
C ALA A 41 -12.79 -4.71 -1.64
N HIS A 42 -11.49 -4.95 -1.76
CA HIS A 42 -10.68 -5.50 -0.68
C HIS A 42 -9.43 -4.67 -0.49
N ARG A 43 -9.03 -4.50 0.78
CA ARG A 43 -7.69 -3.99 1.10
C ARG A 43 -6.63 -4.93 0.52
N LEU A 44 -5.53 -4.36 0.05
CA LEU A 44 -4.33 -5.10 -0.30
C LEU A 44 -3.83 -5.94 0.89
N SER A 45 -3.16 -7.07 0.60
CA SER A 45 -2.46 -7.84 1.63
C SER A 45 -1.27 -7.04 2.17
N ALA A 46 -0.75 -7.44 3.32
CA ALA A 46 0.43 -6.81 3.92
C ALA A 46 1.60 -6.66 2.92
N GLU A 47 1.93 -7.73 2.20
CA GLU A 47 3.00 -7.76 1.21
C GLU A 47 2.72 -6.79 0.05
N MET A 48 1.48 -6.80 -0.46
CA MET A 48 1.07 -5.93 -1.56
C MET A 48 1.04 -4.46 -1.15
N LEU A 49 0.64 -4.15 0.08
CA LEU A 49 0.61 -2.78 0.60
C LEU A 49 2.03 -2.21 0.73
N ARG A 50 2.94 -2.98 1.33
CA ARG A 50 4.36 -2.60 1.42
C ARG A 50 4.99 -2.47 0.03
N ASP A 51 4.81 -3.47 -0.84
CA ASP A 51 5.38 -3.43 -2.19
C ASP A 51 4.79 -2.30 -3.03
N ASN A 52 3.51 -1.94 -2.83
CA ASN A 52 2.88 -0.80 -3.49
C ASN A 52 3.48 0.54 -3.00
N ALA A 53 3.69 0.72 -1.70
CA ALA A 53 4.35 1.91 -1.17
C ALA A 53 5.77 2.08 -1.73
N LEU A 54 6.54 0.98 -1.83
CA LEU A 54 7.88 1.00 -2.43
C LEU A 54 7.84 1.25 -3.94
N ALA A 55 6.88 0.65 -4.65
CA ALA A 55 6.76 0.80 -6.10
C ALA A 55 6.36 2.23 -6.50
N THR A 56 5.35 2.78 -5.81
CA THR A 56 4.85 4.13 -6.08
C THR A 56 5.86 5.21 -5.73
N SER A 57 6.67 5.01 -4.68
CA SER A 57 7.77 5.91 -4.33
C SER A 57 9.02 5.78 -5.20
N GLY A 58 9.12 4.73 -6.03
CA GLY A 58 10.30 4.45 -6.86
C GLY A 58 11.46 3.79 -6.09
N LEU A 59 11.25 3.41 -4.83
CA LEU A 59 12.25 2.73 -4.01
C LEU A 59 12.36 1.22 -4.29
N LEU A 60 11.32 0.61 -4.88
CA LEU A 60 11.25 -0.85 -5.02
C LEU A 60 12.41 -1.43 -5.84
N VAL A 61 13.19 -2.32 -5.21
CA VAL A 61 14.24 -3.10 -5.87
C VAL A 61 13.67 -4.40 -6.43
N GLN A 62 13.69 -4.55 -7.76
CA GLN A 62 13.13 -5.70 -8.49
C GLN A 62 14.12 -6.87 -8.69
N LYS A 63 15.24 -6.90 -7.95
CA LYS A 63 16.22 -7.98 -8.01
C LYS A 63 15.58 -9.33 -7.66
N GLN A 64 15.79 -10.33 -8.51
CA GLN A 64 15.29 -11.69 -8.31
C GLN A 64 16.33 -12.58 -7.59
N GLY A 65 15.86 -13.45 -6.69
CA GLY A 65 16.72 -14.43 -5.99
C GLY A 65 17.60 -13.84 -4.88
N GLY A 66 18.60 -14.59 -4.42
CA GLY A 66 19.53 -14.18 -3.37
C GLY A 66 19.01 -14.37 -1.93
N PRO A 67 19.81 -14.02 -0.92
CA PRO A 67 19.49 -14.25 0.48
C PRO A 67 18.30 -13.39 0.96
N PRO A 68 17.61 -13.83 2.03
CA PRO A 68 16.54 -13.05 2.62
C PRO A 68 17.06 -11.74 3.21
N VAL A 69 16.22 -10.69 3.11
CA VAL A 69 16.56 -9.35 3.61
C VAL A 69 15.67 -8.93 4.78
N HIS A 70 16.17 -8.01 5.58
CA HIS A 70 15.58 -7.63 6.85
C HIS A 70 15.02 -6.19 6.75
N PRO A 71 13.69 -6.00 6.63
CA PRO A 71 13.07 -4.67 6.63
C PRO A 71 13.25 -3.94 7.97
N TYR A 72 12.94 -2.63 7.98
CA TYR A 72 13.03 -1.73 9.15
C TYR A 72 12.44 -2.33 10.44
N GLU A 73 11.23 -2.87 10.35
CA GLU A 73 10.41 -3.24 11.51
C GLU A 73 10.92 -4.47 12.27
N LEU A 74 11.91 -5.19 11.74
CA LEU A 74 12.48 -6.34 12.46
C LEU A 74 13.23 -5.91 13.72
N GLU A 75 13.69 -4.67 13.80
CA GLU A 75 14.31 -4.11 15.00
C GLU A 75 13.28 -3.93 16.14
N ASP A 76 12.03 -3.66 15.80
CA ASP A 76 10.91 -3.48 16.74
C ASP A 76 10.13 -4.77 17.02
N SER A 77 10.59 -5.90 16.47
CA SER A 77 9.92 -7.20 16.63
C SER A 77 10.18 -7.82 18.01
N PHE A 78 9.31 -8.73 18.46
CA PHE A 78 9.44 -9.41 19.76
C PHE A 78 10.81 -10.10 19.97
N LYS A 79 11.43 -10.58 18.89
CA LYS A 79 12.82 -11.05 18.88
C LYS A 79 13.61 -10.27 17.83
N PRO A 80 14.14 -9.09 18.18
CA PRO A 80 14.76 -8.16 17.24
C PRO A 80 15.82 -8.81 16.38
N SER A 81 15.94 -8.34 15.14
CA SER A 81 16.99 -8.76 14.23
C SER A 81 17.47 -7.53 13.46
N LYS A 82 18.79 -7.42 13.28
CA LYS A 82 19.41 -6.26 12.62
C LYS A 82 18.83 -6.08 11.22
N ARG A 83 18.38 -4.86 10.91
CA ARG A 83 17.88 -4.56 9.56
C ARG A 83 18.99 -4.64 8.52
N SER A 84 18.61 -4.90 7.28
CA SER A 84 19.53 -4.82 6.14
C SER A 84 19.87 -3.36 5.83
N SER A 85 20.94 -3.16 5.06
CA SER A 85 21.34 -1.83 4.57
C SER A 85 21.14 -1.74 3.04
N GLY A 86 21.12 -0.51 2.52
CA GLY A 86 21.03 -0.23 1.09
C GLY A 86 19.80 -0.86 0.44
N GLU A 87 19.99 -1.52 -0.71
CA GLU A 87 18.92 -2.19 -1.46
C GLU A 87 18.12 -3.21 -0.64
N GLY A 88 18.72 -3.78 0.41
CA GLY A 88 18.07 -4.78 1.25
C GLY A 88 16.79 -4.27 1.92
N LEU A 89 16.68 -2.97 2.19
CA LEU A 89 15.50 -2.36 2.81
C LEU A 89 14.30 -2.29 1.87
N TYR A 90 14.56 -2.24 0.56
CA TYR A 90 13.56 -1.94 -0.47
C TYR A 90 13.27 -3.11 -1.41
N ARG A 91 13.76 -4.32 -1.11
CA ARG A 91 13.37 -5.50 -1.88
C ARG A 91 11.89 -5.81 -1.69
N ARG A 92 11.32 -6.47 -2.71
CA ARG A 92 9.96 -7.04 -2.65
C ARG A 92 9.76 -7.87 -1.38
N SER A 93 8.57 -7.78 -0.82
CA SER A 93 8.17 -8.46 0.42
C SER A 93 8.36 -9.97 0.34
N LEU A 94 8.30 -10.55 -0.86
CA LEU A 94 8.64 -11.95 -1.14
C LEU A 94 10.04 -12.35 -0.65
N TYR A 95 11.01 -11.45 -0.70
CA TYR A 95 12.40 -11.71 -0.30
C TYR A 95 12.69 -11.30 1.15
N THR A 96 11.67 -10.87 1.90
CA THR A 96 11.86 -10.47 3.30
C THR A 96 11.95 -11.67 4.22
N TYR A 97 12.76 -11.55 5.26
CA TYR A 97 12.93 -12.58 6.26
C TYR A 97 11.63 -12.79 7.06
N TRP A 98 11.11 -14.02 7.02
CA TRP A 98 9.88 -14.39 7.71
C TRP A 98 10.18 -15.29 8.91
N LYS A 99 10.24 -14.69 10.10
CA LYS A 99 10.46 -15.42 11.35
C LYS A 99 9.16 -15.96 11.90
N ARG A 100 9.05 -17.30 12.03
CA ARG A 100 7.83 -18.00 12.51
C ARG A 100 7.34 -17.50 13.88
N THR A 101 8.26 -17.25 14.81
CA THR A 101 7.94 -16.91 16.21
C THR A 101 7.94 -15.41 16.50
N SER A 102 8.31 -14.58 15.53
CA SER A 102 8.38 -13.12 15.68
C SER A 102 8.34 -12.46 14.30
N PRO A 103 7.20 -12.56 13.58
CA PRO A 103 7.03 -11.92 12.29
C PRO A 103 7.19 -10.39 12.41
N ALA A 104 7.47 -9.72 11.29
CA ALA A 104 7.57 -8.27 11.27
C ALA A 104 6.25 -7.63 11.79
N PRO A 105 6.34 -6.64 12.70
CA PRO A 105 5.18 -5.97 13.29
C PRO A 105 4.14 -5.50 12.28
N ALA A 106 4.49 -4.71 11.24
CA ALA A 106 3.46 -4.23 10.31
C ALA A 106 2.87 -5.36 9.47
N MET A 107 3.66 -6.38 9.10
CA MET A 107 3.12 -7.55 8.41
C MET A 107 2.00 -8.20 9.24
N THR A 108 2.22 -8.31 10.56
CA THR A 108 1.22 -8.82 11.49
C THR A 108 0.03 -7.87 11.61
N THR A 109 0.26 -6.57 11.72
CA THR A 109 -0.80 -5.55 11.78
C THR A 109 -1.70 -5.58 10.53
N PHE A 110 -1.14 -5.90 9.35
CA PHE A 110 -1.88 -6.04 8.09
C PHE A 110 -2.31 -7.49 7.77
N ASP A 111 -2.58 -8.28 8.81
CA ASP A 111 -3.17 -9.62 8.72
C ASP A 111 -2.32 -10.64 7.91
N ALA A 112 -0.99 -10.48 7.87
CA ALA A 112 -0.12 -11.50 7.29
C ALA A 112 -0.16 -12.79 8.13
N ALA A 113 -0.14 -13.93 7.43
CA ALA A 113 -0.24 -15.24 8.07
C ALA A 113 0.96 -15.53 8.98
N LYS A 114 0.72 -15.80 10.26
CA LYS A 114 1.77 -16.35 11.12
C LYS A 114 2.02 -17.79 10.64
N ARG A 115 3.25 -18.11 10.24
CA ARG A 115 3.62 -19.46 9.75
C ARG A 115 3.75 -20.48 10.89
N ASP A 116 3.10 -20.21 12.02
CA ASP A 116 3.13 -21.04 13.22
C ASP A 116 1.99 -22.07 13.25
N VAL A 117 0.85 -21.72 12.67
CA VAL A 117 -0.31 -22.60 12.47
C VAL A 117 -0.77 -22.58 11.02
N CYS A 118 -1.53 -23.60 10.60
CA CYS A 118 -2.12 -23.63 9.27
C CYS A 118 -3.23 -22.58 9.17
N GLN A 119 -3.16 -21.71 8.17
CA GLN A 119 -4.19 -20.72 7.88
C GLN A 119 -4.74 -20.94 6.47
N VAL A 120 -5.97 -21.46 6.38
CA VAL A 120 -6.64 -21.75 5.10
C VAL A 120 -7.10 -20.47 4.41
N LYS A 121 -7.52 -19.47 5.18
CA LYS A 121 -7.99 -18.18 4.69
C LYS A 121 -7.37 -17.06 5.52
N ARG A 122 -6.79 -16.06 4.85
CA ARG A 122 -6.32 -14.84 5.52
C ARG A 122 -7.50 -13.97 5.90
N GLU A 123 -7.45 -13.44 7.12
CA GLU A 123 -8.36 -12.40 7.58
C GLU A 123 -8.08 -11.09 6.84
N LYS A 124 -9.10 -10.26 6.69
CA LYS A 124 -9.00 -8.93 6.09
C LYS A 124 -9.69 -7.97 7.02
N THR A 125 -8.91 -7.23 7.80
CA THR A 125 -9.45 -6.24 8.74
C THR A 125 -9.15 -4.82 8.25
N SER A 126 -9.85 -3.83 8.81
CA SER A 126 -9.59 -2.40 8.56
C SER A 126 -9.65 -1.69 9.90
N SER A 127 -8.56 -1.75 10.67
CA SER A 127 -8.50 -1.22 12.02
C SER A 127 -7.82 0.16 12.07
N PRO A 128 -8.12 1.01 13.07
CA PRO A 128 -7.41 2.27 13.28
C PRO A 128 -5.89 2.09 13.44
N LEU A 129 -5.46 0.97 14.05
CA LEU A 129 -4.04 0.63 14.21
C LEU A 129 -3.33 0.49 12.85
N GLN A 130 -3.99 -0.07 11.85
CA GLN A 130 -3.43 -0.18 10.49
C GLN A 130 -3.25 1.19 9.83
N ALA A 131 -4.22 2.10 10.01
CA ALA A 131 -4.08 3.48 9.55
C ALA A 131 -2.92 4.18 10.27
N PHE A 132 -2.79 3.97 11.58
CA PHE A 132 -1.69 4.52 12.38
C PHE A 132 -0.31 4.02 11.91
N VAL A 133 -0.18 2.74 11.57
CA VAL A 133 1.05 2.17 11.01
C VAL A 133 1.38 2.76 9.64
N MET A 134 0.40 2.97 8.75
CA MET A 134 0.65 3.63 7.46
C MET A 134 1.12 5.09 7.62
N LEU A 135 0.61 5.80 8.62
CA LEU A 135 0.95 7.21 8.86
C LEU A 135 2.34 7.39 9.50
N ASN A 136 2.76 6.45 10.35
CA ASN A 136 3.94 6.63 11.21
C ASN A 136 5.08 5.65 10.92
N GLY A 137 4.81 4.54 10.24
CA GLY A 137 5.80 3.50 9.98
C GLY A 137 6.98 4.05 9.19
N PRO A 138 8.25 3.85 9.62
CA PRO A 138 9.42 4.44 8.96
C PRO A 138 9.48 4.18 7.46
N GLN A 139 9.12 2.96 7.03
CA GLN A 139 9.09 2.58 5.62
C GLN A 139 8.02 3.35 4.82
N PHE A 140 6.85 3.61 5.41
CA PHE A 140 5.78 4.36 4.74
C PHE A 140 6.09 5.86 4.69
N VAL A 141 6.66 6.40 5.78
CA VAL A 141 7.10 7.81 5.85
C VAL A 141 8.25 8.08 4.88
N GLU A 142 9.20 7.17 4.76
CA GLU A 142 10.28 7.29 3.79
C GLU A 142 9.76 7.20 2.35
N ALA A 143 8.86 6.25 2.07
CA ALA A 143 8.22 6.12 0.76
C ALA A 143 7.41 7.38 0.40
N SER A 144 6.64 7.95 1.33
CA SER A 144 5.86 9.16 1.08
C SER A 144 6.76 10.36 0.80
N ARG A 145 7.88 10.51 1.53
CA ARG A 145 8.87 11.56 1.30
C ARG A 145 9.52 11.44 -0.09
N GLN A 146 9.92 10.25 -0.48
CA GLN A 146 10.54 10.02 -1.80
C GLN A 146 9.55 10.24 -2.95
N LEU A 147 8.31 9.79 -2.77
CA LEU A 147 7.24 10.08 -3.73
C LEU A 147 7.03 11.60 -3.87
N ALA A 148 6.90 12.32 -2.76
CA ALA A 148 6.69 13.76 -2.77
C ALA A 148 7.88 14.49 -3.42
N HIS A 149 9.11 14.15 -3.06
CA HIS A 149 10.32 14.73 -3.64
C HIS A 149 10.37 14.55 -5.16
N ARG A 150 10.15 13.32 -5.65
CA ARG A 150 10.10 13.03 -7.09
C ARG A 150 8.99 13.82 -7.79
N GLN A 151 7.82 13.90 -7.19
CA GLN A 151 6.70 14.62 -7.77
C GLN A 151 6.97 16.13 -7.88
N LEU A 152 7.53 16.73 -6.83
CA LEU A 152 7.86 18.16 -6.82
C LEU A 152 8.90 18.51 -7.89
N GLN A 153 9.85 17.61 -8.16
CA GLN A 153 10.80 17.79 -9.27
C GLN A 153 10.14 17.71 -10.66
N GLN A 154 9.11 16.87 -10.83
CA GLN A 154 8.40 16.71 -12.10
C GLN A 154 7.35 17.81 -12.35
N THR A 155 6.88 18.45 -11.30
CA THR A 155 5.82 19.47 -11.34
C THR A 155 6.21 20.70 -10.52
N PRO A 156 7.33 21.38 -10.88
CA PRO A 156 7.75 22.58 -10.17
C PRO A 156 6.66 23.65 -10.22
N ASP A 157 6.40 24.27 -9.07
CA ASP A 157 5.42 25.36 -8.87
C ASP A 157 3.97 25.03 -9.30
N LYS A 158 3.62 23.74 -9.42
CA LYS A 158 2.28 23.29 -9.83
C LYS A 158 1.68 22.29 -8.82
N PRO A 159 1.30 22.74 -7.61
CA PRO A 159 0.79 21.86 -6.56
C PRO A 159 -0.49 21.12 -6.96
N GLU A 160 -1.38 21.75 -7.74
CA GLU A 160 -2.60 21.11 -8.24
C GLU A 160 -2.30 19.90 -9.14
N GLN A 161 -1.33 20.06 -10.04
CA GLN A 161 -0.90 18.98 -10.93
C GLN A 161 -0.20 17.87 -10.13
N ALA A 162 0.62 18.23 -9.14
CA ALA A 162 1.27 17.29 -8.24
C ALA A 162 0.26 16.44 -7.47
N VAL A 163 -0.75 17.07 -6.85
CA VAL A 163 -1.82 16.40 -6.11
C VAL A 163 -2.58 15.44 -7.02
N LEU A 164 -2.97 15.86 -8.22
CA LEU A 164 -3.68 15.02 -9.18
C LEU A 164 -2.85 13.78 -9.57
N GLN A 165 -1.57 13.97 -9.89
CA GLN A 165 -0.68 12.88 -10.30
C GLN A 165 -0.41 11.91 -9.15
N MET A 166 -0.11 12.39 -7.94
CA MET A 166 0.09 11.55 -6.76
C MET A 166 -1.17 10.77 -6.40
N PHE A 167 -2.34 11.42 -6.44
CA PHE A 167 -3.61 10.77 -6.12
C PHE A 167 -3.90 9.64 -7.11
N ARG A 168 -3.70 9.88 -8.40
CA ARG A 168 -3.86 8.86 -9.44
C ARG A 168 -2.85 7.72 -9.29
N LEU A 169 -1.60 8.03 -8.94
CA LEU A 169 -0.58 7.01 -8.73
C LEU A 169 -0.91 6.08 -7.57
N LEU A 170 -1.44 6.62 -6.46
CA LEU A 170 -1.74 5.87 -5.25
C LEU A 170 -3.09 5.15 -5.30
N THR A 171 -4.10 5.76 -5.95
CA THR A 171 -5.49 5.26 -5.92
C THR A 171 -5.99 4.72 -7.26
N SER A 172 -5.21 4.87 -8.33
CA SER A 172 -5.58 4.50 -9.70
C SER A 172 -6.82 5.22 -10.26
N ARG A 173 -7.29 6.30 -9.62
CA ARG A 173 -8.39 7.15 -10.09
C ARG A 173 -8.04 8.62 -9.98
N SER A 174 -8.80 9.48 -10.66
CA SER A 174 -8.71 10.93 -10.41
C SER A 174 -9.43 11.30 -9.10
N PRO A 175 -8.94 12.32 -8.38
CA PRO A 175 -9.67 12.86 -7.23
C PRO A 175 -10.96 13.53 -7.70
N SER A 176 -11.98 13.56 -6.84
CA SER A 176 -13.12 14.46 -7.02
C SER A 176 -12.70 15.91 -6.74
N ALA A 177 -13.53 16.88 -7.17
CA ALA A 177 -13.28 18.29 -6.88
C ALA A 177 -13.14 18.56 -5.37
N GLN A 178 -13.96 17.90 -4.55
CA GLN A 178 -13.91 18.02 -3.10
C GLN A 178 -12.61 17.43 -2.52
N GLU A 179 -12.19 16.25 -2.98
CA GLU A 179 -10.95 15.61 -2.52
C GLU A 179 -9.72 16.42 -2.90
N GLN A 180 -9.68 16.95 -4.13
CA GLN A 180 -8.60 17.81 -4.59
C GLN A 180 -8.51 19.07 -3.72
N GLN A 181 -9.64 19.72 -3.43
CA GLN A 181 -9.68 20.91 -2.58
C GLN A 181 -9.17 20.62 -1.16
N ILE A 182 -9.54 19.48 -0.57
CA ILE A 182 -9.07 19.08 0.77
C ILE A 182 -7.55 18.89 0.78
N LEU A 183 -7.01 18.19 -0.21
CA LEU A 183 -5.58 17.92 -0.31
C LEU A 183 -4.75 19.20 -0.55
N LEU A 184 -5.26 20.13 -1.36
CA LEU A 184 -4.62 21.42 -1.60
C LEU A 184 -4.60 22.28 -0.33
N LYS A 185 -5.72 22.38 0.38
CA LYS A 185 -5.76 23.07 1.68
C LYS A 185 -4.78 22.48 2.68
N LEU A 186 -4.68 21.15 2.74
CA LEU A 186 -3.72 20.48 3.61
C LEU A 186 -2.27 20.78 3.20
N TYR A 187 -1.98 20.82 1.90
CA TYR A 187 -0.66 21.17 1.39
C TYR A 187 -0.27 22.61 1.78
N GLU A 188 -1.14 23.58 1.53
CA GLU A 188 -0.92 24.99 1.86
C GLU A 188 -0.70 25.19 3.36
N ALA A 189 -1.58 24.62 4.19
CA ALA A 189 -1.47 24.70 5.65
C ALA A 189 -0.14 24.12 6.18
N ASN A 190 0.31 22.98 5.62
CA ASN A 190 1.60 22.40 6.01
C ASN A 190 2.78 23.21 5.51
N ARG A 191 2.73 23.72 4.27
CA ARG A 191 3.78 24.57 3.69
C ARG A 191 3.98 25.82 4.54
N ASP A 192 2.91 26.50 4.90
CA ASP A 192 2.97 27.74 5.67
C ASP A 192 3.47 27.46 7.11
N ARG A 193 3.04 26.34 7.72
CA ARG A 193 3.55 25.88 9.02
C ARG A 193 5.05 25.62 8.98
N PHE A 194 5.54 24.88 7.98
CA PHE A 194 6.96 24.53 7.87
C PHE A 194 7.83 25.71 7.45
N ALA A 195 7.28 26.68 6.71
CA ALA A 195 7.95 27.95 6.43
C ALA A 195 8.14 28.78 7.72
N ALA A 196 7.12 28.82 8.60
CA ALA A 196 7.20 29.51 9.88
C ALA A 196 8.08 28.78 10.91
N GLN A 197 8.17 27.45 10.84
CA GLN A 197 8.94 26.61 11.76
C GLN A 197 9.80 25.59 11.00
N PRO A 198 10.98 25.99 10.49
CA PRO A 198 11.83 25.10 9.69
C PRO A 198 12.30 23.84 10.43
N LYS A 199 12.38 23.90 11.77
CA LYS A 199 12.76 22.74 12.61
C LYS A 199 11.66 21.69 12.75
N ALA A 200 10.42 22.00 12.35
CA ALA A 200 9.29 21.08 12.39
C ALA A 200 9.13 20.25 11.10
N ALA A 201 9.84 20.63 10.03
CA ALA A 201 9.88 19.93 8.75
C ALA A 201 10.76 18.68 8.81
#